data_AF-A0A2S7I5Q5-F1
#
_entry.id   AF-A0A2S7I5Q5-F1
#
_cell.length_a   1.000
_cell.length_b   1.000
_cell.length_c   1.000
_cell.angle_alpha   90.00
_cell.angle_beta   90.00
_cell.angle_gamma   90.00
#
_symmetry.space_group_name_H-M   'P 1'
#
loop_
_entity.id
_entity.type
_entity.pdbx_description
1 polymer ?
#
loop_
_entity_poly.entity_id
_entity_poly.type
_entity_poly.pdbx_seq_one_letter_code
_entity_poly.pdbx_strand_id
1 'polypeptide(L)'
;MAKNTSILLGDYFDNFINSQIKNGKYSSASEVIRAALRMFEHEETKKSELIKELKKGEKSGFSASFNRETFKQNLHQKYSAE
;
A
#
# COMPACT_ATOMS: atom_id res chain seq x y z
N MET A 1 -3.18 -22.46 10.14
CA MET A 1 -2.01 -23.32 10.43
C MET A 1 -0.87 -22.91 9.53
N ALA A 2 0.36 -22.83 10.03
CA ALA A 2 1.52 -22.60 9.18
C ALA A 2 1.70 -23.81 8.23
N LYS A 3 1.89 -23.55 6.93
CA LYS A 3 2.22 -24.58 5.95
C LYS A 3 3.68 -24.40 5.53
N ASN A 4 4.44 -25.48 5.54
CA ASN A 4 5.79 -25.48 4.98
C ASN A 4 5.68 -25.65 3.47
N THR A 5 6.31 -24.76 2.72
CA THR A 5 6.26 -24.74 1.25
C THR A 5 7.68 -24.69 0.72
N SER A 6 8.00 -25.61 -0.19
CA SER A 6 9.24 -25.57 -0.95
C SER A 6 9.04 -24.69 -2.18
N ILE A 7 9.97 -23.76 -2.41
CA ILE A 7 9.90 -22.78 -3.50
C ILE A 7 11.24 -22.80 -4.22
N LEU A 8 11.21 -22.85 -5.54
CA LEU A 8 12.39 -22.66 -6.38
C LEU A 8 12.60 -21.17 -6.62
N LEU A 9 13.79 -20.67 -6.28
CA LEU A 9 14.21 -19.29 -6.51
C LEU A 9 15.36 -19.29 -7.49
N GLY A 10 15.36 -18.34 -8.42
CA GLY A 10 16.52 -18.11 -9.28
C GLY A 10 17.68 -17.47 -8.52
N ASP A 11 18.89 -17.58 -9.07
CA ASP A 11 20.14 -17.12 -8.44
C ASP A 11 20.10 -15.66 -7.98
N TYR A 12 19.38 -14.80 -8.70
CA TYR A 12 19.20 -13.39 -8.33
C TYR A 12 18.55 -13.24 -6.94
N PHE A 13 17.44 -13.93 -6.70
CA PHE A 13 16.72 -13.84 -5.43
C PHE A 13 17.42 -14.61 -4.31
N ASP A 14 18.09 -15.71 -4.64
CA ASP A 14 18.90 -16.44 -3.65
C ASP A 14 20.05 -15.56 -3.13
N ASN A 15 20.79 -14.91 -4.04
CA ASN A 15 21.84 -13.94 -3.66
C ASN A 15 21.30 -12.78 -2.83
N PHE A 16 20.13 -12.23 -3.20
CA PHE A 16 19.47 -11.19 -2.43
C PHE A 16 19.13 -11.67 -1.01
N ILE A 17 18.48 -12.83 -0.86
CA ILE A 17 18.12 -13.39 0.45
C ILE A 17 19.38 -13.64 1.29
N ASN A 18 20.42 -14.22 0.70
CA ASN A 18 21.69 -14.46 1.36
C ASN A 18 22.34 -13.14 1.84
N SER A 19 22.26 -12.06 1.07
CA SER A 19 22.76 -10.74 1.49
C SER A 19 21.97 -10.17 2.68
N GLN A 20 20.65 -10.38 2.72
CA GLN A 20 19.76 -9.96 3.81
C GLN A 20 19.91 -10.78 5.09
N ILE A 21 20.46 -11.99 5.01
CA ILE A 21 20.80 -12.80 6.18
C ILE A 21 22.20 -12.41 6.67
N LYS A 22 23.17 -12.28 5.76
CA LYS A 22 24.56 -11.91 6.09
C LYS A 22 24.68 -10.54 6.77
N ASN A 23 23.81 -9.60 6.42
CA ASN A 23 23.78 -8.28 7.05
C ASN A 23 23.15 -8.29 8.47
N GLY A 24 22.67 -9.45 8.94
CA GLY A 24 22.07 -9.64 10.26
C GLY A 24 20.63 -9.13 10.40
N LYS A 25 20.02 -8.62 9.32
CA LYS A 25 18.65 -8.08 9.36
C LYS A 25 17.58 -9.16 9.51
N TYR A 26 17.86 -10.37 9.03
CA TYR A 26 16.95 -11.52 9.11
C TYR A 26 17.70 -12.79 9.52
N SER A 27 17.00 -13.67 10.24
CA SER A 27 17.57 -14.93 10.76
C SER A 27 17.50 -16.09 9.77
N SER A 28 16.62 -16.01 8.75
CA SER A 28 16.39 -17.09 7.79
C SER A 28 15.76 -16.61 6.49
N ALA A 29 15.88 -17.41 5.43
CA ALA A 29 15.21 -17.16 4.14
C ALA A 29 13.69 -17.05 4.30
N SER A 30 13.10 -17.92 5.12
CA SER A 30 11.66 -17.91 5.44
C SER A 30 11.21 -16.61 6.12
N GLU A 31 12.10 -15.92 6.84
CA GLU A 31 11.80 -14.62 7.43
C GLU A 31 11.83 -13.50 6.38
N VAL A 32 12.83 -13.51 5.50
CA VAL A 32 12.93 -12.57 4.37
C VAL A 32 11.70 -12.68 3.47
N ILE A 33 11.32 -13.91 3.10
CA ILE A 33 10.16 -14.17 2.25
C ILE A 33 8.87 -13.69 2.93
N ARG A 34 8.68 -13.94 4.22
CA ARG A 34 7.51 -13.45 4.96
C ARG A 34 7.47 -11.92 5.01
N ALA A 35 8.60 -11.26 5.22
CA ALA A 35 8.66 -9.80 5.20
C ALA A 35 8.30 -9.24 3.83
N ALA A 36 8.82 -9.84 2.76
CA ALA A 36 8.47 -9.46 1.38
C ALA A 36 6.98 -9.66 1.08
N LEU A 37 6.40 -10.79 1.48
CA LEU A 37 4.98 -11.07 1.28
C LEU A 37 4.07 -10.11 2.04
N ARG A 38 4.43 -9.72 3.27
CA ARG A 38 3.68 -8.69 4.02
C ARG A 38 3.69 -7.35 3.31
N MET A 39 4.84 -6.95 2.78
CA MET A 39 4.95 -5.71 2.01
C MET A 39 4.12 -5.78 0.73
N PHE A 40 4.16 -6.92 0.02
CA PHE A 40 3.36 -7.15 -1.17
C PHE A 40 1.85 -7.09 -0.89
N GLU A 41 1.38 -7.75 0.17
CA GLU A 41 -0.02 -7.72 0.61
C GLU A 41 -0.49 -6.29 0.92
N HIS A 42 0.34 -5.52 1.61
CA HIS A 42 0.03 -4.13 1.96
C HIS A 42 -0.13 -3.25 0.73
N GLU A 43 0.78 -3.37 -0.24
CA GLU A 43 0.74 -2.59 -1.47
C GLU A 43 -0.45 -2.98 -2.35
N GLU A 44 -0.76 -4.27 -2.47
CA GLU A 44 -1.96 -4.72 -3.20
C GLU A 44 -3.25 -4.26 -2.54
N THR A 45 -3.31 -4.25 -1.20
CA THR A 45 -4.46 -3.74 -0.45
C THR A 45 -4.66 -2.25 -0.70
N LYS A 46 -3.61 -1.43 -0.53
CA LYS A 46 -3.65 0.01 -0.82
C LYS A 46 -4.07 0.31 -2.25
N LYS A 47 -3.52 -0.43 -3.22
CA LYS A 47 -3.85 -0.25 -4.64
C LYS A 47 -5.33 -0.55 -4.90
N SER A 48 -5.85 -1.64 -4.33
CA SER A 48 -7.27 -2.00 -4.45
C SER A 48 -8.18 -0.91 -3.86
N GLU A 49 -7.84 -0.41 -2.67
CA GLU A 49 -8.58 0.68 -2.01
C GLU A 49 -8.54 1.97 -2.83
N LEU A 50 -7.38 2.35 -3.34
CA LEU A 50 -7.23 3.54 -4.20
C LEU A 50 -8.10 3.42 -5.45
N ILE A 51 -8.05 2.28 -6.15
CA ILE A 51 -8.88 2.05 -7.34
C ILE A 51 -10.38 2.13 -7.00
N LYS A 52 -10.77 1.60 -5.84
CA LYS A 52 -12.16 1.66 -5.37
C LYS A 52 -12.62 3.11 -5.15
N GLU A 53 -11.82 3.93 -4.47
CA GLU A 53 -12.16 5.34 -4.22
C GLU A 53 -12.11 6.18 -5.50
N LEU A 54 -11.19 5.92 -6.43
CA LEU A 54 -11.18 6.56 -7.74
C LEU A 54 -12.46 6.26 -8.53
N LYS A 55 -12.88 4.99 -8.59
CA LYS A 55 -14.15 4.59 -9.24
C LYS A 55 -15.36 5.25 -8.59
N LYS A 56 -15.34 5.44 -7.27
CA LYS A 56 -16.40 6.17 -6.55
C LYS A 56 -16.43 7.65 -6.94
N GLY A 57 -15.25 8.27 -7.06
CA GLY A 57 -15.10 9.65 -7.56
C GLY A 57 -15.64 9.80 -8.98
N GLU A 58 -15.24 8.93 -9.90
CA GLU A 58 -15.73 8.93 -11.29
C GLU A 58 -17.27 8.81 -11.36
N LYS A 59 -17.86 7.92 -10.55
CA LYS A 59 -19.32 7.74 -10.47
C LYS A 59 -20.06 8.89 -9.80
N SER A 60 -19.37 9.72 -8.99
CA SER A 60 -19.98 10.88 -8.34
C SER A 60 -20.26 12.04 -9.29
N GLY A 61 -19.76 11.95 -10.52
CA GLY A 61 -19.89 13.00 -11.53
C GLY A 61 -18.88 14.12 -11.34
N PHE A 62 -18.76 14.98 -12.35
CA PHE A 62 -17.82 16.09 -12.35
C PHE A 62 -18.50 17.38 -11.89
N SER A 63 -17.85 18.12 -10.99
CA SER A 63 -18.26 19.48 -10.65
C SER A 63 -17.70 20.44 -11.70
N ALA A 64 -18.54 20.90 -12.62
CA ALA A 64 -18.13 21.78 -13.72
C ALA A 64 -17.76 23.21 -13.26
N SER A 65 -18.24 23.63 -12.10
CA SER A 65 -18.11 25.01 -11.60
C SER A 65 -17.49 25.06 -10.20
N PHE A 66 -16.41 24.30 -9.98
CA PHE A 66 -15.71 24.32 -8.70
C PHE A 66 -14.93 25.64 -8.52
N ASN A 67 -15.31 26.42 -7.51
CA ASN A 67 -14.57 27.62 -7.09
C ASN A 67 -13.90 27.37 -5.73
N ARG A 68 -12.57 27.50 -5.70
CA ARG A 68 -11.76 27.22 -4.52
C ARG A 68 -12.04 28.18 -3.35
N GLU A 69 -12.25 29.46 -3.64
CA GLU A 69 -12.43 30.49 -2.60
C GLU A 69 -13.78 30.35 -1.91
N THR A 70 -14.85 30.11 -2.66
CA THR A 70 -16.18 29.85 -2.07
C THR A 70 -16.19 28.55 -1.27
N PHE A 71 -15.51 27.50 -1.77
CA PHE A 71 -15.35 26.25 -1.04
C PHE A 71 -14.61 26.45 0.29
N LYS A 72 -13.52 27.22 0.30
CA LYS A 72 -12.75 27.52 1.51
C LYS A 72 -13.56 28.33 2.52
N GLN A 73 -14.30 29.35 2.08
CA GLN A 73 -15.19 30.12 2.94
C GLN A 73 -16.29 29.24 3.57
N ASN A 74 -16.89 28.35 2.79
CA ASN A 74 -17.88 27.38 3.29
C ASN A 74 -17.29 26.42 4.31
N LEU A 75 -16.05 25.94 4.10
CA LEU A 75 -15.37 25.10 5.10
C LEU A 75 -15.12 25.86 6.40
N HIS A 76 -14.62 27.10 6.33
CA HIS A 76 -14.42 27.92 7.52
C HIS A 76 -15.75 28.11 8.26
N GLN A 77 -16.82 28.56 7.60
CA GLN A 77 -18.13 28.73 8.23
C GLN A 77 -18.68 27.44 8.86
N LYS A 78 -18.47 26.28 8.23
CA LYS A 78 -18.98 24.99 8.70
C LYS A 78 -18.26 24.49 9.96
N TYR A 79 -16.98 24.83 10.13
CA TYR A 79 -16.13 24.30 11.19
C TYR A 79 -15.59 25.37 12.16
N SER A 80 -15.94 26.65 11.99
CA SER A 80 -15.53 27.75 12.89
C SER A 80 -16.51 28.01 14.04
N ALA A 81 -17.48 27.12 14.27
CA ALA A 81 -18.45 27.19 15.37
C ALA A 81 -18.22 26.12 16.45
N GLU A 82 -17.02 25.52 16.49
CA GLU A 82 -16.44 24.85 17.65
C GLU A 82 -15.31 25.72 18.22
#